data_AF-A0A0K1P5I2-F1
#
_entry.id   AF-A0A0K1P5I2-F1
#
_cell.length_a   1.000
_cell.length_b   1.000
_cell.length_c   1.000
_cell.angle_alpha   90.00
_cell.angle_beta   90.00
_cell.angle_gamma   90.00
#
_symmetry.space_group_name_H-M   'P 1'
#
loop_
_entity.id
_entity.type
_entity.pdbx_description
1 polymer ?
#
loop_
_entity_poly.entity_id
_entity_poly.type
_entity_poly.pdbx_seq_one_letter_code
_entity_poly.pdbx_strand_id
1 'polypeptide(L)'
;MKDKNKENYNNEAIKYQKDLILDENFDKSKIKKISLFSLIKFCTKMLFYEKSLYIFILIITLFTFGVALFIPFATSSSLVVIVFDFYVLIYISSFLFLLLLRMCQFYFSRKVEDKTVFIVLSNHVSRFKYFITQIVIILFIAWLNIFFSWILINLFYNIFNVFQESEVILRKTTSFLVFSFLITFFLVCLIIFLSVFSNNQTTLVITTLILSFSFIANLPYQFIRAKEKSDVISFSSFGQEQSYRVSNIYESFDFINYVYNNKIKYNYLSNSLANFFINSSIAKDNFSRFDQNGNPNDSVMLRYNYWKSLGLIEEFEDNKNYSLENIQVNNFPGVADFSNNEIWNNNDYYNISFHFKNNFISIDQLKTLINQTNDIDKKNILLDFYNLNQQLIKDIYNFQLDKADLFDDFIKMAFNSNQNLNTSYICSTKNSSNCADFKSSYLISIYKKELLNDLYNGNESATYFALKPNQEQVKKLIKEDLYLPTMLTARVIENYFIDPISTFKTVTNLKVLKSNANWVEFTNRRQLFNIFTYLSPFYSVWTNYTYYSGFSWKDLWFSPYSTSSLNLYDQENLLLPYLVYDLKLDENGIIYNDVYDKKTEPFIFIIIIFIICSSCLVASAFKYNVIDLA
;
A
#
# COMPACT_ATOMS: atom_id res chain seq x y z
N MET A 1 33.68 -32.15 -100.17
CA MET A 1 33.66 -30.87 -99.41
C MET A 1 32.32 -30.54 -98.76
N LYS A 2 31.18 -31.16 -99.12
CA LYS A 2 29.88 -30.91 -98.46
C LYS A 2 29.64 -31.67 -97.14
N ASP A 3 30.31 -32.79 -96.89
CA ASP A 3 30.05 -33.59 -95.68
C ASP A 3 30.82 -33.12 -94.43
N LYS A 4 32.04 -32.57 -94.59
CA LYS A 4 32.83 -32.03 -93.46
C LYS A 4 32.21 -30.79 -92.80
N ASN A 5 31.46 -29.99 -93.56
CA ASN A 5 30.79 -28.80 -93.01
C ASN A 5 29.50 -29.16 -92.25
N LYS A 6 28.91 -30.33 -92.52
CA LYS A 6 27.69 -30.78 -91.83
C LYS A 6 28.00 -31.39 -90.46
N GLU A 7 29.14 -32.08 -90.32
CA GLU A 7 29.64 -32.55 -89.03
C GLU A 7 30.06 -31.40 -88.09
N ASN A 8 30.72 -30.36 -88.62
CA ASN A 8 31.09 -29.20 -87.79
C ASN A 8 29.87 -28.42 -87.28
N TYR A 9 28.85 -28.23 -88.13
CA TYR A 9 27.60 -27.59 -87.70
C TYR A 9 26.82 -28.41 -86.66
N ASN A 10 26.78 -29.75 -86.81
CA ASN A 10 26.14 -30.60 -85.81
C ASN A 10 26.92 -30.63 -84.49
N ASN A 11 28.26 -30.60 -84.53
CA ASN A 11 29.07 -30.57 -83.32
C ASN A 11 28.98 -29.23 -82.59
N GLU A 12 28.89 -28.10 -83.30
CA GLU A 12 28.64 -26.79 -82.70
C GLU A 12 27.22 -26.66 -82.16
N ALA A 13 26.21 -27.22 -82.83
CA ALA A 13 24.83 -27.25 -82.33
C ALA A 13 24.67 -28.15 -81.08
N ILE A 14 25.35 -29.30 -81.04
CA ILE A 14 25.39 -30.19 -79.87
C ILE A 14 26.16 -29.53 -78.71
N LYS A 15 27.22 -28.77 -79.01
CA LYS A 15 27.95 -27.99 -78.01
C LYS A 15 27.09 -26.85 -77.45
N TYR A 16 26.37 -26.12 -78.30
CA TYR A 16 25.42 -25.08 -77.88
C TYR A 16 24.25 -25.65 -77.07
N GLN A 17 23.71 -26.82 -77.45
CA GLN A 17 22.68 -27.51 -76.66
C GLN A 17 23.24 -28.02 -75.33
N LYS A 18 24.48 -28.53 -75.29
CA LYS A 18 25.15 -28.92 -74.04
C LYS A 18 25.43 -27.72 -73.14
N ASP A 19 25.83 -26.58 -73.70
CA ASP A 19 26.10 -25.35 -72.98
C ASP A 19 24.79 -24.71 -72.47
N LEU A 20 23.69 -24.78 -73.22
CA LEU A 20 22.34 -24.40 -72.77
C LEU A 20 21.79 -25.35 -71.69
N ILE A 21 22.03 -26.66 -71.79
CA ILE A 21 21.65 -27.64 -70.75
C ILE A 21 22.56 -27.49 -69.51
N LEU A 22 23.80 -27.03 -69.66
CA LEU A 22 24.71 -26.70 -68.55
C LEU A 22 24.33 -25.36 -67.88
N ASP A 23 23.82 -24.37 -68.62
CA ASP A 23 23.30 -23.10 -68.09
C ASP A 23 21.90 -23.26 -67.45
N GLU A 24 21.04 -24.16 -67.95
CA GLU A 24 19.80 -24.51 -67.24
C GLU A 24 20.06 -25.38 -65.99
N ASN A 25 21.17 -26.10 -65.96
CA ASN A 25 21.68 -26.83 -64.80
C ASN A 25 22.69 -26.03 -63.96
N PHE A 26 22.75 -24.70 -64.10
CA PHE A 26 23.34 -23.82 -63.09
C PHE A 26 22.47 -23.86 -61.81
N ASP A 27 22.59 -24.99 -61.12
CA ASP A 27 22.47 -25.20 -59.69
C ASP A 27 21.44 -24.28 -58.99
N LYS A 28 20.17 -24.35 -59.40
CA LYS A 28 19.03 -23.92 -58.56
C LYS A 28 19.08 -24.59 -57.17
N SER A 29 19.83 -25.69 -57.02
CA SER A 29 20.14 -26.38 -55.76
C SER A 29 21.25 -25.75 -54.92
N LYS A 30 21.97 -24.73 -55.38
CA LYS A 30 22.98 -23.99 -54.59
C LYS A 30 22.65 -22.53 -54.29
N ILE A 31 21.39 -22.11 -54.43
CA ILE A 31 20.93 -20.90 -53.74
C ILE A 31 20.78 -21.26 -52.25
N LYS A 32 21.86 -21.08 -51.47
CA LYS A 32 21.84 -21.25 -50.02
C LYS A 32 20.68 -20.42 -49.46
N LYS A 33 19.62 -21.07 -48.99
CA LYS A 33 18.52 -20.41 -48.26
C LYS A 33 19.14 -19.55 -47.17
N ILE A 34 18.99 -18.23 -47.27
CA ILE A 34 19.56 -17.29 -46.31
C ILE A 34 19.00 -17.65 -44.93
N SER A 35 19.90 -17.93 -43.99
CA SER A 35 19.54 -18.32 -42.62
C SER A 35 18.82 -17.15 -41.90
N LEU A 36 17.97 -17.46 -40.93
CA LEU A 36 17.32 -16.41 -40.12
C LEU A 36 18.38 -15.56 -39.39
N PHE A 37 19.44 -16.18 -38.88
CA PHE A 37 20.53 -15.50 -38.18
C PHE A 37 21.28 -14.48 -39.05
N SER A 38 21.52 -14.81 -40.33
CA SER A 38 22.11 -13.84 -41.26
C SER A 38 21.20 -12.63 -41.53
N LEU A 39 19.88 -12.83 -41.55
CA LEU A 39 18.91 -11.73 -41.67
C LEU A 39 18.89 -10.87 -40.41
N ILE A 40 18.93 -11.51 -39.23
CA ILE A 40 19.04 -10.80 -37.95
C ILE A 40 20.29 -9.92 -37.95
N LYS A 41 21.47 -10.49 -38.24
CA LYS A 41 22.73 -9.75 -38.31
C LYS A 41 22.66 -8.57 -39.29
N PHE A 42 22.07 -8.77 -40.46
CA PHE A 42 21.89 -7.71 -41.45
C PHE A 42 21.00 -6.58 -40.94
N CYS A 43 19.81 -6.91 -40.45
CA CYS A 43 18.85 -5.94 -39.95
C CYS A 43 19.37 -5.20 -38.71
N THR A 44 20.06 -5.88 -37.79
CA THR A 44 20.72 -5.25 -36.64
C THR A 44 21.82 -4.28 -37.09
N LYS A 45 22.64 -4.65 -38.08
CA LYS A 45 23.67 -3.76 -38.63
C LYS A 45 23.05 -2.49 -39.24
N MET A 46 21.90 -2.60 -39.91
CA MET A 46 21.20 -1.42 -40.44
C MET A 46 20.78 -0.43 -39.34
N LEU A 47 20.34 -0.92 -38.18
CA LEU A 47 19.95 -0.07 -37.06
C LEU A 47 21.13 0.67 -36.44
N PHE A 48 22.29 0.01 -36.34
CA PHE A 48 23.50 0.65 -35.83
C PHE A 48 24.01 1.81 -36.71
N TYR A 49 23.49 1.99 -37.93
CA TYR A 49 23.78 3.17 -38.74
C TYR A 49 22.80 4.34 -38.50
N GLU A 50 21.69 4.11 -37.78
CA GLU A 50 20.70 5.14 -37.52
C GLU A 50 21.04 5.93 -36.23
N LYS A 51 21.59 7.13 -36.41
CA LYS A 51 22.04 8.01 -35.31
C LYS A 51 20.93 8.32 -34.29
N SER A 52 19.67 8.46 -34.72
CA SER A 52 18.57 8.80 -33.83
C SER A 52 18.32 7.74 -32.76
N LEU A 53 18.58 6.46 -33.05
CA LEU A 53 18.35 5.37 -32.09
C LEU A 53 19.33 5.45 -30.92
N TYR A 54 20.60 5.78 -31.17
CA TYR A 54 21.58 5.99 -30.11
C TYR A 54 21.20 7.13 -29.18
N ILE A 55 20.62 8.21 -29.72
CA ILE A 55 20.15 9.34 -28.92
C ILE A 55 19.04 8.89 -27.97
N PHE A 56 18.04 8.15 -28.46
CA PHE A 56 16.96 7.62 -27.60
C PHE A 56 17.48 6.64 -26.54
N ILE A 57 18.37 5.71 -26.92
CA ILE A 57 18.98 4.77 -25.97
C ILE A 57 19.76 5.54 -24.90
N LEU A 58 20.55 6.55 -25.28
CA LEU A 58 21.32 7.37 -24.35
C LEU A 58 20.42 8.16 -23.40
N ILE A 59 19.29 8.69 -23.88
CA ILE A 59 18.32 9.38 -23.01
C ILE A 59 17.70 8.39 -22.00
N ILE A 60 17.31 7.18 -22.46
CA ILE A 60 16.75 6.12 -21.59
C ILE A 60 17.75 5.72 -20.49
N THR A 61 19.02 5.53 -20.86
CA THR A 61 20.05 5.12 -19.91
C THR A 61 20.38 6.24 -18.93
N LEU A 62 20.47 7.51 -19.37
CA LEU A 62 20.68 8.65 -18.49
C LEU A 62 19.53 8.82 -17.49
N PHE A 63 18.28 8.66 -17.93
CA PHE A 63 17.12 8.74 -17.03
C PHE A 63 17.14 7.61 -15.99
N THR A 64 17.41 6.39 -16.43
CA THR A 64 17.54 5.23 -15.51
C THR A 64 18.69 5.44 -14.53
N PHE A 65 19.83 5.96 -15.00
CA PHE A 65 20.99 6.24 -14.16
C PHE A 65 20.67 7.28 -13.07
N GLY A 66 19.96 8.36 -13.41
CA GLY A 66 19.52 9.35 -12.43
C GLY A 66 18.66 8.75 -11.31
N VAL A 67 17.71 7.89 -11.65
CA VAL A 67 16.85 7.21 -10.66
C VAL A 67 17.62 6.18 -9.85
N ALA A 68 18.51 5.41 -10.48
CA ALA A 68 19.36 4.44 -9.80
C ALA A 68 20.33 5.07 -8.80
N LEU A 69 20.82 6.29 -9.08
CA LEU A 69 21.60 7.07 -8.13
C LEU A 69 20.76 7.60 -6.98
N PHE A 70 19.48 7.94 -7.22
CA PHE A 70 18.61 8.54 -6.21
C PHE A 70 18.07 7.53 -5.19
N ILE A 71 17.59 6.37 -5.65
CA ILE A 71 16.90 5.36 -4.81
C ILE A 71 17.67 4.98 -3.54
N PRO A 72 19.01 4.75 -3.57
CA PRO A 72 19.75 4.36 -2.38
C PRO A 72 19.73 5.41 -1.25
N PHE A 73 19.54 6.69 -1.59
CA PHE A 73 19.51 7.79 -0.61
C PHE A 73 18.10 8.13 -0.13
N ALA A 74 17.08 7.38 -0.54
CA ALA A 74 15.71 7.59 -0.08
C ALA A 74 15.60 7.25 1.42
N THR A 75 15.04 8.18 2.20
CA THR A 75 14.92 8.06 3.66
C THR A 75 13.88 7.05 4.12
N SER A 76 12.91 6.71 3.27
CA SER A 76 11.83 5.75 3.56
C SER A 76 11.52 4.89 2.34
N SER A 77 11.05 3.66 2.57
CA SER A 77 10.63 2.77 1.47
C SER A 77 9.35 3.26 0.78
N SER A 78 8.49 3.97 1.50
CA SER A 78 7.34 4.72 0.96
C SER A 78 7.77 5.71 -0.14
N LEU A 79 8.82 6.51 0.11
CA LEU A 79 9.35 7.44 -0.90
C LEU A 79 9.89 6.71 -2.13
N VAL A 80 10.56 5.57 -1.93
CA VAL A 80 11.03 4.71 -3.04
C VAL A 80 9.85 4.26 -3.91
N VAL A 81 8.74 3.83 -3.31
CA VAL A 81 7.54 3.41 -4.05
C VAL A 81 7.02 4.54 -4.93
N ILE A 82 6.84 5.75 -4.38
CA ILE A 82 6.31 6.91 -5.10
C ILE A 82 7.22 7.28 -6.28
N VAL A 83 8.52 7.42 -6.04
CA VAL A 83 9.49 7.81 -7.08
C VAL A 83 9.62 6.75 -8.15
N PHE A 84 9.64 5.47 -7.77
CA PHE A 84 9.74 4.37 -8.73
C PHE A 84 8.49 4.26 -9.61
N ASP A 85 7.30 4.50 -9.06
CA ASP A 85 6.06 4.50 -9.83
C ASP A 85 6.03 5.65 -10.87
N PHE A 86 6.55 6.84 -10.53
CA PHE A 86 6.78 7.90 -11.52
C PHE A 86 7.83 7.52 -12.57
N TYR A 87 8.93 6.87 -12.15
CA TYR A 87 9.95 6.37 -13.08
C TYR A 87 9.34 5.40 -14.10
N VAL A 88 8.58 4.40 -13.65
CA VAL A 88 7.97 3.40 -14.56
C VAL A 88 7.00 4.05 -15.53
N LEU A 89 6.16 4.98 -15.05
CA LEU A 89 5.22 5.72 -15.90
C LEU A 89 5.95 6.48 -17.00
N ILE A 90 6.95 7.30 -16.65
CA ILE A 90 7.70 8.12 -17.62
C ILE A 90 8.54 7.22 -18.54
N TYR A 91 9.15 6.18 -18.00
CA TYR A 91 9.98 5.24 -18.76
C TYR A 91 9.17 4.55 -19.85
N ILE A 92 8.03 3.93 -19.50
CA ILE A 92 7.22 3.16 -20.44
C ILE A 92 6.46 4.09 -21.37
N SER A 93 5.73 5.07 -20.83
CA SER A 93 4.87 5.94 -21.63
C SER A 93 5.70 6.85 -22.52
N SER A 94 6.77 7.49 -22.04
CA SER A 94 7.51 8.45 -22.87
C SER A 94 8.68 7.81 -23.60
N PHE A 95 9.69 7.32 -22.87
CA PHE A 95 10.97 7.00 -23.50
C PHE A 95 10.94 5.71 -24.32
N LEU A 96 10.41 4.63 -23.74
CA LEU A 96 10.29 3.34 -24.40
C LEU A 96 9.33 3.41 -25.60
N PHE A 97 8.20 4.10 -25.43
CA PHE A 97 7.23 4.32 -26.51
C PHE A 97 7.86 5.05 -27.71
N LEU A 98 8.59 6.15 -27.48
CA LEU A 98 9.26 6.89 -28.55
C LEU A 98 10.33 6.05 -29.26
N LEU A 99 11.09 5.25 -28.50
CA LEU A 99 12.05 4.31 -29.08
C LEU A 99 11.34 3.30 -29.99
N LEU A 100 10.27 2.67 -29.51
CA LEU A 100 9.49 1.68 -30.28
C LEU A 100 8.87 2.29 -31.54
N LEU A 101 8.28 3.49 -31.43
CA LEU A 101 7.70 4.22 -32.54
C LEU A 101 8.75 4.47 -33.63
N ARG A 102 9.93 4.96 -33.24
CA ARG A 102 11.01 5.26 -34.18
C ARG A 102 11.52 4.00 -34.88
N MET A 103 11.70 2.90 -34.13
CA MET A 103 12.14 1.61 -34.66
C MET A 103 11.14 1.03 -35.67
N CYS A 104 9.84 1.12 -35.37
CA CYS A 104 8.81 0.64 -36.29
C CYS A 104 8.74 1.49 -37.57
N GLN A 105 8.76 2.83 -37.44
CA GLN A 105 8.77 3.74 -38.60
C GLN A 105 10.00 3.52 -39.50
N PHE A 106 11.17 3.26 -38.90
CA PHE A 106 12.37 2.95 -39.67
C PHE A 106 12.20 1.73 -40.57
N TYR A 107 11.71 0.61 -40.02
CA TYR A 107 11.57 -0.63 -40.79
C TYR A 107 10.35 -0.67 -41.72
N PHE A 108 9.20 -0.18 -41.26
CA PHE A 108 7.91 -0.38 -41.95
C PHE A 108 7.50 0.80 -42.82
N SER A 109 8.08 1.99 -42.61
CA SER A 109 7.83 3.15 -43.48
C SER A 109 9.07 3.46 -44.30
N ARG A 110 10.18 3.85 -43.65
CA ARG A 110 11.36 4.37 -44.35
C ARG A 110 12.05 3.32 -45.23
N LYS A 111 12.25 2.09 -44.73
CA LYS A 111 12.93 1.05 -45.53
C LYS A 111 12.08 0.50 -46.67
N VAL A 112 10.76 0.63 -46.56
CA VAL A 112 9.82 0.36 -47.65
C VAL A 112 9.97 1.44 -48.72
N GLU A 113 9.98 2.72 -48.34
CA GLU A 113 10.19 3.87 -49.25
C GLU A 113 11.57 3.83 -49.94
N ASP A 114 12.65 3.54 -49.19
CA ASP A 114 14.03 3.45 -49.71
C ASP A 114 14.27 2.23 -50.63
N LYS A 115 13.24 1.42 -50.93
CA LYS A 115 13.32 0.16 -51.71
C LYS A 115 14.33 -0.87 -51.17
N THR A 116 14.83 -0.70 -49.94
CA THR A 116 15.78 -1.64 -49.33
C THR A 116 15.11 -3.00 -49.08
N VAL A 117 13.82 -2.99 -48.72
CA VAL A 117 13.01 -4.20 -48.59
C VAL A 117 12.94 -4.97 -49.93
N PHE A 118 12.82 -4.26 -51.05
CA PHE A 118 12.78 -4.86 -52.39
C PHE A 118 14.08 -5.61 -52.73
N ILE A 119 15.23 -5.01 -52.46
CA ILE A 119 16.54 -5.63 -52.71
C ILE A 119 16.70 -6.92 -51.90
N VAL A 120 16.25 -6.93 -50.64
CA VAL A 120 16.32 -8.12 -49.77
C VAL A 120 15.37 -9.23 -50.25
N LEU A 121 14.17 -8.87 -50.69
CA LEU A 121 13.20 -9.84 -51.23
C LEU A 121 13.64 -10.44 -52.57
N SER A 122 14.28 -9.63 -53.42
CA SER A 122 14.86 -10.06 -54.69
C SER A 122 15.95 -11.13 -54.49
N ASN A 123 16.67 -11.08 -53.36
CA ASN A 123 17.66 -12.10 -52.96
C ASN A 123 17.04 -13.39 -52.38
N HIS A 124 15.85 -13.80 -52.85
CA HIS A 124 15.15 -15.02 -52.47
C HIS A 124 14.83 -15.20 -50.97
N VAL A 125 14.54 -14.10 -50.26
CA VAL A 125 14.06 -14.14 -48.86
C VAL A 125 12.53 -14.13 -48.84
N SER A 126 11.92 -15.03 -48.06
CA SER A 126 10.46 -15.02 -47.82
C SER A 126 10.02 -13.73 -47.12
N ARG A 127 8.96 -13.09 -47.63
CA ARG A 127 8.34 -11.86 -47.06
C ARG A 127 7.98 -12.03 -45.59
N PHE A 128 7.29 -13.13 -45.27
CA PHE A 128 6.92 -13.46 -43.89
C PHE A 128 8.14 -13.64 -42.98
N LYS A 129 9.19 -14.32 -43.47
CA LYS A 129 10.44 -14.51 -42.71
C LYS A 129 11.12 -13.18 -42.41
N TYR A 130 11.13 -12.25 -43.37
CA TYR A 130 11.69 -10.93 -43.20
C TYR A 130 10.88 -10.07 -42.20
N PHE A 131 9.54 -10.09 -42.31
CA PHE A 131 8.63 -9.44 -41.38
C PHE A 131 8.85 -9.87 -39.92
N ILE A 132 8.85 -11.19 -39.68
CA ILE A 132 9.10 -11.75 -38.34
C ILE A 132 10.50 -11.38 -37.84
N THR A 133 11.50 -11.36 -38.72
CA THR A 133 12.86 -10.95 -38.34
C THR A 133 12.90 -9.50 -37.85
N GLN A 134 12.19 -8.58 -38.50
CA GLN A 134 12.10 -7.18 -38.06
C GLN A 134 11.45 -7.07 -36.67
N ILE A 135 10.34 -7.77 -36.44
CA ILE A 135 9.64 -7.78 -35.14
C ILE A 135 10.56 -8.28 -34.02
N VAL A 136 11.22 -9.42 -34.23
CA VAL A 136 12.11 -10.01 -33.23
C VAL A 136 13.25 -9.05 -32.86
N ILE A 137 13.80 -8.30 -33.82
CA ILE A 137 14.88 -7.35 -33.54
C ILE A 137 14.38 -6.14 -32.76
N ILE A 138 13.21 -5.60 -33.12
CA ILE A 138 12.60 -4.47 -32.39
C ILE A 138 12.37 -4.88 -30.93
N LEU A 139 11.76 -6.04 -30.70
CA LEU A 139 11.53 -6.57 -29.35
C LEU A 139 12.84 -6.83 -28.61
N PHE A 140 13.82 -7.46 -29.26
CA PHE A 140 15.10 -7.78 -28.64
C PHE A 140 15.84 -6.53 -28.15
N ILE A 141 15.89 -5.47 -28.95
CA ILE A 141 16.55 -4.21 -28.55
C ILE A 141 15.79 -3.52 -27.42
N ALA A 142 14.45 -3.49 -27.48
CA ALA A 142 13.64 -2.92 -26.41
C ALA A 142 13.82 -3.70 -25.09
N TRP A 143 13.80 -5.03 -25.15
CA TRP A 143 13.99 -5.89 -23.97
C TRP A 143 15.41 -5.79 -23.40
N LEU A 144 16.43 -5.65 -24.24
CA LEU A 144 17.80 -5.42 -23.78
C LEU A 144 17.89 -4.10 -23.00
N ASN A 145 17.25 -3.02 -23.47
CA ASN A 145 17.20 -1.75 -22.74
C ASN A 145 16.49 -1.88 -21.39
N ILE A 146 15.34 -2.56 -21.34
CA ILE A 146 14.60 -2.82 -20.09
C ILE A 146 15.45 -3.64 -19.11
N PHE A 147 16.09 -4.70 -19.61
CA PHE A 147 16.93 -5.55 -18.78
C PHE A 147 18.16 -4.80 -18.26
N PHE A 148 18.78 -3.97 -19.09
CA PHE A 148 19.88 -3.10 -18.68
C PHE A 148 19.43 -2.10 -17.60
N SER A 149 18.26 -1.49 -17.76
CA SER A 149 17.66 -0.62 -16.74
C SER A 149 17.43 -1.35 -15.41
N TRP A 150 16.92 -2.58 -15.44
CA TRP A 150 16.73 -3.42 -14.26
C TRP A 150 18.06 -3.75 -13.56
N ILE A 151 19.09 -4.14 -14.33
CA ILE A 151 20.44 -4.40 -13.78
C ILE A 151 20.99 -3.14 -13.12
N LEU A 152 20.92 -2.01 -13.81
CA LEU A 152 21.54 -0.76 -13.36
C LEU A 152 20.93 -0.32 -12.01
N ILE A 153 19.61 -0.35 -11.87
CA ILE A 153 18.93 0.05 -10.62
C ILE A 153 19.30 -0.88 -9.47
N ASN A 154 19.21 -2.20 -9.66
CA ASN A 154 19.51 -3.16 -8.59
C ASN A 154 21.00 -3.18 -8.20
N LEU A 155 21.89 -3.04 -9.18
CA LEU A 155 23.33 -3.01 -8.94
C LEU A 155 23.73 -1.75 -8.16
N PHE A 156 23.23 -0.57 -8.54
CA PHE A 156 23.49 0.67 -7.81
C PHE A 156 22.93 0.59 -6.40
N TYR A 157 21.71 0.08 -6.23
CA TYR A 157 21.13 -0.12 -4.91
C TYR A 157 22.02 -0.99 -4.00
N ASN A 158 22.48 -2.13 -4.52
CA ASN A 158 23.33 -3.03 -3.75
C ASN A 158 24.70 -2.42 -3.42
N ILE A 159 25.30 -1.66 -4.33
CA ILE A 159 26.59 -0.99 -4.10
C ILE A 159 26.47 0.03 -2.96
N PHE A 160 25.45 0.88 -2.99
CA PHE A 160 25.31 1.97 -2.01
C PHE A 160 24.76 1.51 -0.66
N ASN A 161 24.01 0.41 -0.60
CA ASN A 161 23.45 -0.14 0.65
C ASN A 161 24.20 -1.36 1.18
N VAL A 162 25.49 -1.53 0.82
CA VAL A 162 26.36 -2.59 1.37
C VAL A 162 25.72 -3.98 1.24
N PHE A 163 25.10 -4.25 0.08
CA PHE A 163 24.43 -5.52 -0.24
C PHE A 163 23.30 -5.92 0.72
N GLN A 164 22.66 -4.95 1.38
CA GLN A 164 21.40 -5.20 2.07
C GLN A 164 20.25 -5.22 1.06
N GLU A 165 19.57 -6.36 0.95
CA GLU A 165 18.43 -6.51 0.05
C GLU A 165 17.17 -5.88 0.64
N SER A 166 16.51 -5.02 -0.15
CA SER A 166 15.17 -4.53 0.16
C SER A 166 14.13 -5.27 -0.66
N GLU A 167 13.26 -6.00 0.03
CA GLU A 167 12.13 -6.72 -0.57
C GLU A 167 11.25 -5.80 -1.44
N VAL A 168 11.07 -4.55 -1.01
CA VAL A 168 10.24 -3.55 -1.74
C VAL A 168 10.85 -3.24 -3.10
N ILE A 169 12.18 -3.02 -3.16
CA ILE A 169 12.87 -2.65 -4.39
C ILE A 169 12.95 -3.84 -5.35
N LEU A 170 13.25 -5.03 -4.84
CA LEU A 170 13.27 -6.23 -5.67
C LEU A 170 11.89 -6.50 -6.26
N ARG A 171 10.81 -6.40 -5.46
CA ARG A 171 9.44 -6.56 -5.94
C ARG A 171 9.05 -5.51 -6.99
N LYS A 172 9.35 -4.23 -6.74
CA LYS A 172 9.05 -3.12 -7.66
C LYS A 172 9.81 -3.26 -8.99
N THR A 173 11.12 -3.51 -8.94
CA THR A 173 11.95 -3.66 -10.15
C THR A 173 11.60 -4.92 -10.95
N THR A 174 11.29 -6.03 -10.28
CA THR A 174 10.87 -7.27 -10.95
C THR A 174 9.50 -7.12 -11.60
N SER A 175 8.54 -6.48 -10.91
CA SER A 175 7.24 -6.15 -11.48
C SER A 175 7.38 -5.25 -12.70
N PHE A 176 8.24 -4.23 -12.63
CA PHE A 176 8.59 -3.38 -13.77
C PHE A 176 9.16 -4.17 -14.95
N LEU A 177 10.09 -5.10 -14.71
CA LEU A 177 10.71 -5.92 -15.76
C LEU A 177 9.65 -6.73 -16.52
N VAL A 178 8.87 -7.53 -15.80
CA VAL A 178 7.84 -8.42 -16.38
C VAL A 178 6.78 -7.61 -17.10
N PHE A 179 6.28 -6.55 -16.46
CA PHE A 179 5.27 -5.66 -17.03
C PHE A 179 5.76 -4.97 -18.30
N SER A 180 6.99 -4.47 -18.31
CA SER A 180 7.57 -3.79 -19.48
C SER A 180 7.78 -4.74 -20.65
N PHE A 181 8.16 -6.00 -20.41
CA PHE A 181 8.24 -7.01 -21.48
C PHE A 181 6.87 -7.28 -22.14
N LEU A 182 5.80 -7.34 -21.34
CA LEU A 182 4.45 -7.52 -21.86
C LEU A 182 3.96 -6.28 -22.65
N ILE A 183 4.12 -5.08 -22.08
CA ILE A 183 3.68 -3.84 -22.74
C ILE A 183 4.44 -3.59 -24.04
N THR A 184 5.76 -3.81 -24.07
CA THR A 184 6.54 -3.63 -25.30
C THR A 184 6.01 -4.48 -26.43
N PHE A 185 5.63 -5.73 -26.14
CA PHE A 185 5.00 -6.59 -27.13
C PHE A 185 3.69 -6.00 -27.66
N PHE A 186 2.80 -5.55 -26.77
CA PHE A 186 1.52 -4.93 -27.17
C PHE A 186 1.71 -3.67 -28.02
N LEU A 187 2.61 -2.78 -27.58
CA LEU A 187 2.92 -1.54 -28.29
C LEU A 187 3.51 -1.81 -29.68
N VAL A 188 4.46 -2.74 -29.80
CA VAL A 188 5.04 -3.12 -31.10
C VAL A 188 3.96 -3.67 -32.04
N CYS A 189 3.11 -4.57 -31.57
CA CYS A 189 2.02 -5.13 -32.37
C CYS A 189 1.10 -4.02 -32.90
N LEU A 190 0.73 -3.07 -32.03
CA LEU A 190 -0.16 -1.96 -32.38
C LEU A 190 0.48 -0.98 -33.37
N ILE A 191 1.73 -0.57 -33.11
CA ILE A 191 2.43 0.40 -33.97
C ILE A 191 2.69 -0.20 -35.36
N ILE A 192 3.06 -1.49 -35.45
CA ILE A 192 3.23 -2.17 -36.74
C ILE A 192 1.90 -2.25 -37.48
N PHE A 193 0.81 -2.56 -36.79
CA PHE A 193 -0.52 -2.54 -37.38
C PHE A 193 -0.85 -1.18 -37.98
N LEU A 194 -0.68 -0.09 -37.22
CA LEU A 194 -0.89 1.25 -37.75
C LEU A 194 0.04 1.57 -38.92
N SER A 195 1.33 1.23 -38.81
CA SER A 195 2.35 1.54 -39.83
C SER A 195 2.11 0.81 -41.17
N VAL A 196 1.55 -0.40 -41.13
CA VAL A 196 1.24 -1.19 -42.34
C VAL A 196 -0.11 -0.78 -42.94
N PHE A 197 -1.06 -0.35 -42.11
CA PHE A 197 -2.42 -0.03 -42.57
C PHE A 197 -2.65 1.44 -42.92
N SER A 198 -1.86 2.35 -42.36
CA SER A 198 -2.01 3.80 -42.47
C SER A 198 -0.73 4.48 -42.95
N ASN A 199 -0.85 5.73 -43.40
CA ASN A 199 0.31 6.55 -43.73
C ASN A 199 1.11 6.93 -42.47
N ASN A 200 2.38 7.29 -42.65
CA ASN A 200 3.29 7.63 -41.55
C ASN A 200 2.77 8.80 -40.69
N GLN A 201 2.18 9.83 -41.33
CA GLN A 201 1.58 10.98 -40.62
C GLN A 201 0.40 10.55 -39.74
N THR A 202 -0.51 9.73 -40.26
CA THR A 202 -1.67 9.21 -39.53
C THR A 202 -1.22 8.35 -38.35
N THR A 203 -0.22 7.49 -38.56
CA THR A 203 0.36 6.67 -37.49
C THR A 203 0.93 7.54 -36.37
N LEU A 204 1.64 8.62 -36.72
CA LEU A 204 2.20 9.56 -35.74
C LEU A 204 1.11 10.28 -34.93
N VAL A 205 0.03 10.74 -35.58
CA VAL A 205 -1.10 11.39 -34.87
C VAL A 205 -1.78 10.42 -33.90
N ILE A 206 -2.12 9.20 -34.35
CA ILE A 206 -2.79 8.20 -33.50
C ILE A 206 -1.90 7.80 -32.33
N THR A 207 -0.61 7.56 -32.56
CA THR A 207 0.35 7.18 -31.51
C THR A 207 0.57 8.29 -30.49
N THR A 208 0.51 9.56 -30.91
CA THR A 208 0.56 10.71 -30.00
C THR A 208 -0.69 10.80 -29.12
N LEU A 209 -1.88 10.50 -29.65
CA LEU A 209 -3.12 10.44 -28.84
C LEU A 209 -3.08 9.30 -27.82
N ILE A 210 -2.62 8.11 -28.23
CA ILE A 210 -2.38 6.95 -27.36
C ILE A 210 -1.47 7.31 -26.19
N LEU A 211 -0.37 8.02 -26.48
CA LEU A 211 0.56 8.51 -25.48
C LEU A 211 -0.14 9.41 -24.45
N SER A 212 -0.89 10.42 -24.92
CA SER A 212 -1.62 11.34 -24.04
C SER A 212 -2.65 10.63 -23.17
N PHE A 213 -3.39 9.66 -23.73
CA PHE A 213 -4.37 8.88 -22.97
C PHE A 213 -3.73 7.99 -21.90
N SER A 214 -2.50 7.50 -22.14
CA SER A 214 -1.78 6.72 -21.13
C SER A 214 -1.46 7.51 -19.85
N PHE A 215 -1.22 8.82 -19.95
CA PHE A 215 -0.96 9.69 -18.80
C PHE A 215 -2.24 10.14 -18.08
N ILE A 216 -3.35 10.28 -18.82
CA ILE A 216 -4.62 10.81 -18.31
C ILE A 216 -5.54 9.70 -17.79
N ALA A 217 -5.20 8.42 -18.00
CA ALA A 217 -6.06 7.28 -17.72
C ALA A 217 -6.63 7.25 -16.28
N ASN A 218 -5.90 7.73 -15.28
CA ASN A 218 -6.34 7.73 -13.88
C ASN A 218 -7.12 8.99 -13.44
N LEU A 219 -7.10 10.09 -14.21
CA LEU A 219 -7.75 11.34 -13.79
C LEU A 219 -9.26 11.18 -13.50
N PRO A 220 -10.03 10.41 -14.29
CA PRO A 220 -11.45 10.19 -13.98
C PRO A 220 -11.67 9.59 -12.58
N TYR A 221 -10.82 8.64 -12.17
CA TYR A 221 -10.90 8.05 -10.83
C TYR A 221 -10.59 9.09 -9.75
N GLN A 222 -9.57 9.90 -9.94
CA GLN A 222 -9.17 10.93 -8.98
C GLN A 222 -10.29 11.95 -8.74
N PHE A 223 -11.03 12.35 -9.79
CA PHE A 223 -12.19 13.22 -9.64
C PHE A 223 -13.33 12.57 -8.86
N ILE A 224 -13.62 11.30 -9.12
CA ILE A 224 -14.65 10.56 -8.38
C ILE A 224 -14.27 10.44 -6.92
N ARG A 225 -13.04 10.04 -6.64
CA ARG A 225 -12.55 9.88 -5.27
C ARG A 225 -12.50 11.20 -4.50
N ALA A 226 -12.11 12.28 -5.15
CA ALA A 226 -12.13 13.62 -4.54
C ALA A 226 -13.55 14.01 -4.12
N LYS A 227 -14.57 13.67 -4.92
CA LYS A 227 -15.98 13.90 -4.59
C LYS A 227 -16.46 12.98 -3.47
N GLU A 228 -16.07 11.70 -3.50
CA GLU A 228 -16.44 10.72 -2.48
C GLU A 228 -15.92 11.03 -1.07
N LYS A 229 -14.85 11.83 -0.95
CA LYS A 229 -14.39 12.32 0.36
C LYS A 229 -15.46 13.13 1.11
N SER A 230 -16.37 13.78 0.39
CA SER A 230 -17.48 14.55 0.98
C SER A 230 -18.80 13.78 1.05
N ASP A 231 -18.92 12.66 0.33
CA ASP A 231 -20.19 11.92 0.26
C ASP A 231 -20.47 11.11 1.51
N VAL A 232 -21.76 10.93 1.80
CA VAL A 232 -22.24 10.26 3.00
C VAL A 232 -23.29 9.23 2.61
N ILE A 233 -23.13 8.01 3.13
CA ILE A 233 -24.10 6.92 3.00
C ILE A 233 -24.83 6.77 4.32
N SER A 234 -26.16 6.70 4.25
CA SER A 234 -27.02 6.53 5.42
C SER A 234 -27.50 5.09 5.56
N PHE A 235 -27.51 4.62 6.80
CA PHE A 235 -27.85 3.27 7.23
C PHE A 235 -29.02 3.34 8.20
N SER A 236 -29.90 2.34 8.13
CA SER A 236 -31.01 2.18 9.06
C SER A 236 -30.57 1.36 10.27
N SER A 237 -30.67 1.95 11.47
CA SER A 237 -30.36 1.31 12.74
C SER A 237 -31.56 1.47 13.68
N PHE A 238 -32.33 0.40 13.90
CA PHE A 238 -33.44 0.36 14.86
C PHE A 238 -34.41 1.58 14.78
N GLY A 239 -34.67 2.10 13.58
CA GLY A 239 -35.55 3.25 13.35
C GLY A 239 -34.86 4.63 13.38
N GLN A 240 -33.56 4.70 13.62
CA GLN A 240 -32.74 5.90 13.48
C GLN A 240 -31.79 5.79 12.28
N GLU A 241 -31.48 6.92 11.66
CA GLU A 241 -30.52 7.01 10.57
C GLU A 241 -29.11 7.26 11.10
N GLN A 242 -28.18 6.39 10.74
CA GLN A 242 -26.74 6.59 11.00
C GLN A 242 -26.04 6.85 9.68
N SER A 243 -25.19 7.87 9.64
CA SER A 243 -24.59 8.35 8.40
C SER A 243 -23.07 8.31 8.49
N TYR A 244 -22.43 7.66 7.52
CA TYR A 244 -20.99 7.51 7.44
C TYR A 244 -20.44 8.09 6.15
N ARG A 245 -19.28 8.75 6.22
CA ARG A 245 -18.58 9.23 5.03
C ARG A 245 -18.08 8.06 4.20
N VAL A 246 -18.22 8.14 2.88
CA VAL A 246 -17.77 7.10 1.95
C VAL A 246 -16.27 6.83 2.11
N SER A 247 -15.45 7.87 2.31
CA SER A 247 -14.02 7.73 2.58
C SER A 247 -13.71 6.83 3.79
N ASN A 248 -14.45 7.01 4.89
CA ASN A 248 -14.22 6.25 6.12
C ASN A 248 -14.64 4.78 5.94
N ILE A 249 -15.67 4.53 5.13
CA ILE A 249 -16.07 3.17 4.78
C ILE A 249 -14.94 2.49 4.01
N TYR A 250 -14.45 3.09 2.93
CA TYR A 250 -13.34 2.54 2.14
C TYR A 250 -12.06 2.34 2.97
N GLU A 251 -11.67 3.33 3.79
CA GLU A 251 -10.50 3.22 4.68
C GLU A 251 -10.66 2.06 5.68
N SER A 252 -11.87 1.84 6.21
CA SER A 252 -12.16 0.73 7.13
C SER A 252 -12.04 -0.63 6.45
N PHE A 253 -12.61 -0.78 5.25
CA PHE A 253 -12.49 -2.02 4.48
C PHE A 253 -11.04 -2.28 4.06
N ASP A 254 -10.30 -1.25 3.61
CA ASP A 254 -8.90 -1.37 3.20
C ASP A 254 -8.01 -1.72 4.40
N PHE A 255 -8.25 -1.11 5.55
CA PHE A 255 -7.56 -1.43 6.78
C PHE A 255 -7.75 -2.90 7.18
N ILE A 256 -8.99 -3.37 7.26
CA ILE A 256 -9.30 -4.77 7.62
C ILE A 256 -8.67 -5.75 6.63
N ASN A 257 -8.77 -5.47 5.33
CA ASN A 257 -8.16 -6.31 4.30
C ASN A 257 -6.62 -6.34 4.40
N TYR A 258 -5.97 -5.21 4.70
CA TYR A 258 -4.52 -5.18 4.91
C TYR A 258 -4.11 -5.89 6.18
N VAL A 259 -4.87 -5.76 7.27
CA VAL A 259 -4.60 -6.48 8.52
C VAL A 259 -4.70 -7.99 8.32
N TYR A 260 -5.78 -8.49 7.70
CA TYR A 260 -5.96 -9.93 7.47
C TYR A 260 -4.96 -10.54 6.50
N ASN A 261 -4.48 -9.76 5.53
CA ASN A 261 -3.46 -10.20 4.58
C ASN A 261 -2.01 -9.97 5.08
N ASN A 262 -1.80 -9.59 6.35
CA ASN A 262 -0.49 -9.26 6.91
C ASN A 262 0.26 -8.14 6.14
N LYS A 263 -0.49 -7.20 5.55
CA LYS A 263 -0.01 -6.08 4.72
C LYS A 263 -0.02 -4.75 5.49
N ILE A 264 0.41 -4.77 6.74
CA ILE A 264 0.52 -3.59 7.59
C ILE A 264 1.72 -3.75 8.53
N LYS A 265 2.27 -2.65 9.04
CA LYS A 265 3.27 -2.69 10.09
C LYS A 265 2.70 -3.40 11.34
N TYR A 266 3.52 -4.16 12.06
CA TYR A 266 3.09 -4.96 13.21
C TYR A 266 1.95 -5.93 12.86
N ASN A 267 2.18 -6.75 11.85
CA ASN A 267 1.16 -7.60 11.22
C ASN A 267 0.52 -8.58 12.19
N TYR A 268 1.28 -9.23 13.07
CA TYR A 268 0.75 -10.24 13.98
C TYR A 268 -0.11 -9.61 15.08
N LEU A 269 0.38 -8.53 15.68
CA LEU A 269 -0.38 -7.79 16.69
C LEU A 269 -1.66 -7.19 16.12
N SER A 270 -1.57 -6.58 14.93
CA SER A 270 -2.72 -5.98 14.25
C SER A 270 -3.78 -7.02 13.93
N ASN A 271 -3.39 -8.18 13.40
CA ASN A 271 -4.30 -9.26 13.06
C ASN A 271 -4.98 -9.84 14.32
N SER A 272 -4.22 -10.06 15.39
CA SER A 272 -4.77 -10.53 16.67
C SER A 272 -5.80 -9.55 17.26
N LEU A 273 -5.48 -8.25 17.29
CA LEU A 273 -6.37 -7.22 17.79
C LEU A 273 -7.62 -7.04 16.92
N ALA A 274 -7.48 -7.04 15.59
CA ALA A 274 -8.62 -6.90 14.69
C ALA A 274 -9.59 -8.08 14.84
N ASN A 275 -9.08 -9.30 14.90
CA ASN A 275 -9.89 -10.49 15.17
C ASN A 275 -10.62 -10.39 16.52
N PHE A 276 -9.92 -9.95 17.57
CA PHE A 276 -10.52 -9.75 18.87
C PHE A 276 -11.67 -8.74 18.80
N PHE A 277 -11.46 -7.55 18.23
CA PHE A 277 -12.49 -6.52 18.19
C PHE A 277 -13.68 -6.87 17.29
N ILE A 278 -13.44 -7.47 16.12
CA ILE A 278 -14.51 -7.88 15.19
C ILE A 278 -15.40 -8.95 15.82
N ASN A 279 -14.80 -9.94 16.49
CA ASN A 279 -15.55 -11.03 17.14
C ASN A 279 -16.18 -10.61 18.47
N SER A 280 -15.71 -9.52 19.08
CA SER A 280 -16.26 -9.01 20.34
C SER A 280 -17.62 -8.33 20.16
N SER A 281 -18.42 -8.27 21.23
CA SER A 281 -19.66 -7.48 21.29
C SER A 281 -19.41 -5.97 21.48
N ILE A 282 -18.16 -5.51 21.47
CA ILE A 282 -17.78 -4.12 21.77
C ILE A 282 -18.37 -3.18 20.70
N ALA A 283 -18.91 -2.06 21.15
CA ALA A 283 -19.38 -0.95 20.34
C ALA A 283 -18.62 0.33 20.74
N LYS A 284 -18.43 1.25 19.78
CA LYS A 284 -17.66 2.50 19.95
C LYS A 284 -18.09 3.30 21.19
N ASP A 285 -19.39 3.46 21.40
CA ASP A 285 -19.94 4.29 22.48
C ASP A 285 -19.77 3.67 23.88
N ASN A 286 -19.42 2.38 23.95
CA ASN A 286 -19.27 1.63 25.20
C ASN A 286 -17.81 1.32 25.55
N PHE A 287 -16.84 1.98 24.91
CA PHE A 287 -15.43 1.60 25.02
C PHE A 287 -14.81 1.85 26.40
N SER A 288 -15.18 2.94 27.06
CA SER A 288 -14.60 3.40 28.34
C SER A 288 -15.66 3.66 29.42
N ARG A 289 -16.78 2.93 29.36
CA ARG A 289 -17.92 3.14 30.28
C ARG A 289 -17.76 2.33 31.57
N PHE A 290 -17.87 3.03 32.70
CA PHE A 290 -17.96 2.48 34.05
C PHE A 290 -19.31 2.84 34.66
N ASP A 291 -19.82 2.02 35.58
CA ASP A 291 -21.02 2.35 36.33
C ASP A 291 -20.75 3.41 37.43
N GLN A 292 -21.80 3.86 38.12
CA GLN A 292 -21.70 4.86 39.20
C GLN A 292 -20.87 4.38 40.41
N ASN A 293 -20.70 3.06 40.56
CA ASN A 293 -19.92 2.43 41.61
C ASN A 293 -18.47 2.17 41.19
N GLY A 294 -18.10 2.54 39.96
CA GLY A 294 -16.75 2.35 39.40
C GLY A 294 -16.51 0.94 38.84
N ASN A 295 -17.54 0.12 38.66
CA ASN A 295 -17.40 -1.19 38.03
C ASN A 295 -17.29 -1.04 36.50
N PRO A 296 -16.39 -1.81 35.85
CA PRO A 296 -16.25 -1.82 34.40
C PRO A 296 -17.50 -2.38 33.74
N ASN A 297 -17.87 -1.87 32.57
CA ASN A 297 -18.78 -2.63 31.70
C ASN A 297 -18.08 -3.85 31.09
N ASP A 298 -18.87 -4.70 30.43
CA ASP A 298 -18.36 -5.90 29.75
C ASP A 298 -17.25 -5.59 28.73
N SER A 299 -17.33 -4.47 28.01
CA SER A 299 -16.31 -4.07 27.02
C SER A 299 -14.95 -3.81 27.64
N VAL A 300 -14.89 -3.08 28.76
CA VAL A 300 -13.62 -2.78 29.47
C VAL A 300 -13.02 -4.08 30.01
N MET A 301 -13.86 -4.96 30.57
CA MET A 301 -13.44 -6.27 31.07
C MET A 301 -12.88 -7.17 29.96
N LEU A 302 -13.55 -7.23 28.79
CA LEU A 302 -13.08 -8.00 27.64
C LEU A 302 -11.72 -7.51 27.14
N ARG A 303 -11.53 -6.19 27.02
CA ARG A 303 -10.24 -5.60 26.61
C ARG A 303 -9.13 -5.91 27.61
N TYR A 304 -9.42 -5.76 28.90
CA TYR A 304 -8.49 -6.11 29.97
C TYR A 304 -8.06 -7.58 29.89
N ASN A 305 -9.02 -8.49 29.71
CA ASN A 305 -8.77 -9.92 29.59
C ASN A 305 -7.96 -10.30 28.34
N TYR A 306 -8.12 -9.58 27.23
CA TYR A 306 -7.29 -9.76 26.04
C TYR A 306 -5.80 -9.53 26.39
N TRP A 307 -5.47 -8.38 26.98
CA TRP A 307 -4.08 -8.06 27.37
C TRP A 307 -3.55 -9.00 28.46
N LYS A 308 -4.41 -9.40 29.41
CA LYS A 308 -4.07 -10.41 30.43
C LYS A 308 -3.74 -11.76 29.80
N SER A 309 -4.48 -12.21 28.77
CA SER A 309 -4.22 -13.50 28.11
C SER A 309 -2.86 -13.54 27.38
N LEU A 310 -2.39 -12.38 26.91
CA LEU A 310 -1.04 -12.21 26.37
C LEU A 310 0.05 -12.23 27.44
N GLY A 311 -0.29 -12.15 28.73
CA GLY A 311 0.66 -12.09 29.85
C GLY A 311 1.24 -10.69 30.08
N LEU A 312 0.64 -9.64 29.50
CA LEU A 312 1.10 -8.26 29.65
C LEU A 312 0.66 -7.61 30.97
N ILE A 313 -0.20 -8.30 31.71
CA ILE A 313 -0.72 -7.89 33.00
C ILE A 313 -0.32 -8.95 34.04
N GLU A 314 0.41 -8.52 35.05
CA GLU A 314 0.83 -9.32 36.19
C GLU A 314 -0.14 -9.08 37.36
N GLU A 315 -0.56 -10.16 38.01
CA GLU A 315 -1.31 -10.09 39.27
C GLU A 315 -0.30 -10.24 40.40
N PHE A 316 -0.30 -9.28 41.33
CA PHE A 316 0.60 -9.35 42.46
C PHE A 316 0.04 -10.32 43.51
N GLU A 317 0.88 -11.21 44.03
CA GLU A 317 0.52 -12.11 45.14
C GLU A 317 0.18 -11.29 46.40
N ASP A 318 1.04 -10.31 46.72
CA ASP A 318 0.81 -9.28 47.72
C ASP A 318 0.65 -7.93 47.00
N ASN A 319 -0.54 -7.33 47.07
CA ASN A 319 -0.86 -6.06 46.40
C ASN A 319 0.31 -5.05 46.48
N LYS A 320 0.58 -4.33 45.39
CA LYS A 320 1.64 -3.31 45.39
C LYS A 320 1.13 -2.05 46.08
N ASN A 321 1.78 -1.70 47.19
CA ASN A 321 1.37 -0.59 48.06
C ASN A 321 2.15 0.69 47.74
N TYR A 322 1.43 1.80 47.62
CA TYR A 322 1.98 3.14 47.45
C TYR A 322 1.54 4.00 48.62
N SER A 323 2.49 4.69 49.26
CA SER A 323 2.24 5.59 50.39
C SER A 323 2.91 6.94 50.15
N LEU A 324 2.13 8.01 50.28
CA LEU A 324 2.61 9.37 50.30
C LEU A 324 2.37 9.96 51.69
N GLU A 325 3.41 10.54 52.28
CA GLU A 325 3.35 11.09 53.62
C GLU A 325 3.43 12.61 53.58
N ASN A 326 2.68 13.27 54.46
CA ASN A 326 2.68 14.73 54.62
C ASN A 326 2.42 15.49 53.31
N ILE A 327 1.38 15.10 52.57
CA ILE A 327 0.99 15.71 51.30
C ILE A 327 -0.04 16.82 51.53
N GLN A 328 0.14 17.94 50.82
CA GLN A 328 -0.85 19.02 50.79
C GLN A 328 -1.85 18.83 49.65
N VAL A 329 -3.14 18.94 49.99
CA VAL A 329 -4.24 18.87 49.03
C VAL A 329 -4.65 20.27 48.62
N ASN A 330 -4.86 20.48 47.32
CA ASN A 330 -5.31 21.75 46.75
C ASN A 330 -6.82 21.82 46.59
N ASN A 331 -7.47 20.70 46.26
CA ASN A 331 -8.92 20.61 46.11
C ASN A 331 -9.42 19.24 46.60
N PHE A 332 -10.49 19.26 47.40
CA PHE A 332 -11.26 18.07 47.75
C PHE A 332 -12.55 18.03 46.93
N PRO A 333 -13.01 16.84 46.50
CA PRO A 333 -14.30 16.70 45.84
C PRO A 333 -15.44 16.97 46.83
N GLY A 334 -16.54 17.55 46.34
CA GLY A 334 -17.74 17.87 47.11
C GLY A 334 -18.62 16.67 47.43
N VAL A 335 -18.03 15.60 47.96
CA VAL A 335 -18.70 14.37 48.40
C VAL A 335 -18.82 14.36 49.93
N ALA A 336 -19.78 13.59 50.46
CA ALA A 336 -20.03 13.48 51.90
C ALA A 336 -18.76 13.15 52.71
N ASP A 337 -17.86 12.34 52.15
CA ASP A 337 -16.59 11.94 52.78
C ASP A 337 -15.70 13.15 53.18
N PHE A 338 -15.81 14.27 52.47
CA PHE A 338 -15.00 15.49 52.69
C PHE A 338 -15.80 16.71 53.15
N SER A 339 -17.04 16.54 53.60
CA SER A 339 -17.91 17.68 53.95
C SER A 339 -17.51 18.42 55.24
N ASN A 340 -16.62 17.85 56.06
CA ASN A 340 -16.15 18.47 57.29
C ASN A 340 -14.89 19.33 57.07
N ASN A 341 -15.09 20.64 56.93
CA ASN A 341 -14.03 21.62 56.68
C ASN A 341 -13.02 21.77 57.84
N GLU A 342 -13.33 21.29 59.05
CA GLU A 342 -12.37 21.30 60.17
C GLU A 342 -11.33 20.20 60.04
N ILE A 343 -11.69 19.09 59.38
CA ILE A 343 -10.82 17.93 59.15
C ILE A 343 -10.13 18.03 57.79
N TRP A 344 -10.86 18.51 56.79
CA TRP A 344 -10.46 18.55 55.38
C TRP A 344 -10.22 19.98 54.92
N ASN A 345 -9.06 20.53 55.27
CA ASN A 345 -8.60 21.86 54.89
C ASN A 345 -7.42 21.81 53.91
N ASN A 346 -7.42 22.67 52.89
CA ASN A 346 -6.39 22.78 51.86
C ASN A 346 -5.01 23.24 52.40
N ASN A 347 -4.93 23.72 53.64
CA ASN A 347 -3.68 24.14 54.28
C ASN A 347 -3.03 23.07 55.15
N ASP A 348 -3.70 21.93 55.34
CA ASP A 348 -3.22 20.84 56.18
C ASP A 348 -2.47 19.77 55.37
N TYR A 349 -1.85 18.85 56.10
CA TYR A 349 -1.09 17.73 55.55
C TYR A 349 -1.86 16.42 55.74
N TYR A 350 -1.72 15.52 54.77
CA TYR A 350 -2.43 14.24 54.72
C TYR A 350 -1.50 13.11 54.32
N ASN A 351 -1.79 11.92 54.84
CA ASN A 351 -1.15 10.68 54.42
C ASN A 351 -2.09 9.94 53.47
N ILE A 352 -1.60 9.61 52.28
CA ILE A 352 -2.38 8.91 51.24
C ILE A 352 -1.75 7.54 51.02
N SER A 353 -2.55 6.49 51.11
CA SER A 353 -2.12 5.12 50.80
C SER A 353 -3.09 4.48 49.82
N PHE A 354 -2.57 3.75 48.83
CA PHE A 354 -3.40 2.98 47.90
C PHE A 354 -2.68 1.74 47.37
N HIS A 355 -3.46 0.80 46.86
CA HIS A 355 -2.97 -0.52 46.45
C HIS A 355 -3.40 -0.89 45.03
N PHE A 356 -2.46 -1.44 44.27
CA PHE A 356 -2.77 -2.11 43.00
C PHE A 356 -2.73 -3.63 43.17
N LYS A 357 -3.81 -4.28 42.73
CA LYS A 357 -3.90 -5.74 42.67
C LYS A 357 -3.19 -6.30 41.43
N ASN A 358 -3.20 -5.50 40.37
CA ASN A 358 -2.72 -5.90 39.06
C ASN A 358 -1.90 -4.75 38.48
N ASN A 359 -0.90 -5.02 37.66
CA ASN A 359 -0.22 -3.97 36.90
C ASN A 359 0.24 -4.48 35.53
N PHE A 360 0.38 -3.55 34.59
CA PHE A 360 1.07 -3.87 33.35
C PHE A 360 2.56 -4.09 33.62
N ILE A 361 3.12 -5.10 32.98
CA ILE A 361 4.54 -5.43 33.10
C ILE A 361 5.42 -4.30 32.56
N SER A 362 6.62 -4.16 33.10
CA SER A 362 7.63 -3.23 32.59
C SER A 362 8.17 -3.67 31.22
N ILE A 363 8.87 -2.78 30.53
CA ILE A 363 9.50 -3.07 29.24
C ILE A 363 10.53 -4.21 29.36
N ASP A 364 11.26 -4.29 30.48
CA ASP A 364 12.26 -5.34 30.67
C ASP A 364 11.64 -6.69 31.06
N GLN A 365 10.53 -6.66 31.81
CA GLN A 365 9.70 -7.84 32.02
C GLN A 365 9.11 -8.34 30.70
N LEU A 366 8.67 -7.44 29.80
CA LEU A 366 8.20 -7.80 28.46
C LEU A 366 9.28 -8.51 27.63
N LYS A 367 10.53 -8.04 27.64
CA LYS A 367 11.65 -8.74 26.98
C LYS A 367 11.84 -10.15 27.55
N THR A 368 11.73 -10.29 28.87
CA THR A 368 11.87 -11.58 29.55
C THR A 368 10.73 -12.53 29.15
N LEU A 369 9.49 -12.03 29.10
CA LEU A 369 8.32 -12.77 28.65
C LEU A 369 8.48 -13.26 27.21
N ILE A 370 8.97 -12.41 26.30
CA ILE A 370 9.23 -12.78 24.89
C ILE A 370 10.25 -13.93 24.79
N ASN A 371 11.30 -13.90 25.61
CA ASN A 371 12.34 -14.93 25.62
C ASN A 371 11.84 -16.27 26.20
N GLN A 372 10.93 -16.23 27.17
CA GLN A 372 10.36 -17.40 27.84
C GLN A 372 9.17 -18.02 27.09
N THR A 373 8.56 -17.29 26.14
CA THR A 373 7.39 -17.76 25.40
C THR A 373 7.80 -18.75 24.30
N ASN A 374 7.31 -19.99 24.41
CA ASN A 374 7.54 -21.07 23.43
C ASN A 374 6.56 -21.02 22.25
N ASP A 375 5.35 -20.49 22.45
CA ASP A 375 4.34 -20.33 21.41
C ASP A 375 4.80 -19.24 20.42
N ILE A 376 5.03 -19.65 19.16
CA ILE A 376 5.56 -18.77 18.10
C ILE A 376 4.58 -17.64 17.78
N ASP A 377 3.28 -17.91 17.75
CA ASP A 377 2.27 -16.91 17.37
C ASP A 377 2.16 -15.86 18.46
N LYS A 378 2.05 -16.29 19.72
CA LYS A 378 2.08 -15.39 20.88
C LYS A 378 3.39 -14.61 20.96
N LYS A 379 4.52 -15.24 20.68
CA LYS A 379 5.84 -14.59 20.67
C LYS A 379 5.93 -13.49 19.62
N ASN A 380 5.43 -13.73 18.41
CA ASN A 380 5.42 -12.73 17.34
C ASN A 380 4.52 -11.53 17.69
N ILE A 381 3.36 -11.77 18.31
CA ILE A 381 2.48 -10.69 18.80
C ILE A 381 3.20 -9.84 19.86
N LEU A 382 3.87 -10.48 20.83
CA LEU A 382 4.61 -9.77 21.88
C LEU A 382 5.81 -9.00 21.32
N LEU A 383 6.50 -9.54 20.31
CA LEU A 383 7.60 -8.86 19.63
C LEU A 383 7.11 -7.62 18.87
N ASP A 384 5.99 -7.72 18.16
CA ASP A 384 5.35 -6.58 17.50
C ASP A 384 4.95 -5.51 18.52
N PHE A 385 4.37 -5.91 19.65
CA PHE A 385 4.00 -5.01 20.74
C PHE A 385 5.21 -4.30 21.36
N TYR A 386 6.30 -5.04 21.58
CA TYR A 386 7.56 -4.47 22.07
C TYR A 386 8.14 -3.45 21.09
N ASN A 387 8.19 -3.77 19.80
CA ASN A 387 8.71 -2.87 18.77
C ASN A 387 7.85 -1.60 18.64
N LEU A 388 6.52 -1.73 18.71
CA LEU A 388 5.61 -0.60 18.73
C LEU A 388 5.85 0.30 19.95
N ASN A 389 5.99 -0.28 21.14
CA ASN A 389 6.25 0.45 22.38
C ASN A 389 7.54 1.29 22.27
N GLN A 390 8.63 0.67 21.81
CA GLN A 390 9.90 1.35 21.59
C GLN A 390 9.78 2.47 20.55
N GLN A 391 9.02 2.24 19.47
CA GLN A 391 8.79 3.27 18.47
C GLN A 391 8.01 4.46 19.04
N LEU A 392 6.91 4.22 19.76
CA LEU A 392 6.09 5.31 20.31
C LEU A 392 6.86 6.15 21.33
N ILE A 393 7.67 5.52 22.19
CA ILE A 393 8.55 6.24 23.13
C ILE A 393 9.57 7.11 22.40
N LYS A 394 10.08 6.64 21.25
CA LYS A 394 11.06 7.38 20.45
C LYS A 394 10.43 8.53 19.65
N ASP A 395 9.27 8.30 19.04
CA ASP A 395 8.66 9.22 18.09
C ASP A 395 7.82 10.32 18.79
N ILE A 396 7.30 10.04 19.99
CA ILE A 396 6.48 10.98 20.76
C ILE A 396 7.35 11.67 21.81
N TYR A 397 7.47 13.00 21.71
CA TYR A 397 8.17 13.79 22.70
C TYR A 397 7.44 13.71 24.05
N ASN A 398 8.11 13.16 25.07
CA ASN A 398 7.53 12.91 26.40
C ASN A 398 6.21 12.10 26.32
N PHE A 399 6.33 10.83 25.91
CA PHE A 399 5.23 9.89 25.72
C PHE A 399 4.21 9.86 26.88
N GLN A 400 4.68 9.95 28.12
CA GLN A 400 3.81 9.93 29.30
C GLN A 400 2.87 11.14 29.34
N LEU A 401 3.39 12.34 29.05
CA LEU A 401 2.63 13.58 29.07
C LEU A 401 1.64 13.62 27.91
N ASP A 402 2.10 13.32 26.69
CA ASP A 402 1.26 13.35 25.48
C ASP A 402 0.08 12.36 25.55
N LYS A 403 0.29 11.20 26.19
CA LYS A 403 -0.74 10.15 26.32
C LYS A 403 -1.37 10.09 27.71
N ALA A 404 -1.25 11.15 28.52
CA ALA A 404 -1.77 11.16 29.89
C ALA A 404 -3.30 10.93 29.96
N ASP A 405 -4.04 11.34 28.93
CA ASP A 405 -5.50 11.14 28.85
C ASP A 405 -5.92 9.67 28.78
N LEU A 406 -5.01 8.78 28.39
CA LEU A 406 -5.30 7.36 28.21
C LEU A 406 -5.11 6.52 29.48
N PHE A 407 -4.75 7.16 30.60
CA PHE A 407 -4.42 6.51 31.86
C PHE A 407 -5.62 5.83 32.54
N ASP A 408 -6.85 6.28 32.28
CA ASP A 408 -7.99 6.05 33.17
C ASP A 408 -8.47 4.59 33.28
N ASP A 409 -8.72 3.94 32.14
CA ASP A 409 -9.52 2.71 32.10
C ASP A 409 -8.87 1.54 32.84
N PHE A 410 -7.60 1.28 32.56
CA PHE A 410 -6.89 0.14 33.15
C PHE A 410 -6.44 0.43 34.58
N ILE A 411 -6.30 1.70 34.96
CA ILE A 411 -6.00 2.07 36.35
C ILE A 411 -7.21 1.80 37.23
N LYS A 412 -8.43 2.08 36.77
CA LYS A 412 -9.66 1.70 37.50
C LYS A 412 -9.76 0.19 37.72
N MET A 413 -9.29 -0.61 36.75
CA MET A 413 -9.25 -2.08 36.85
C MET A 413 -8.15 -2.60 37.78
N ALA A 414 -6.97 -1.98 37.74
CA ALA A 414 -5.81 -2.32 38.57
C ALA A 414 -6.03 -1.95 40.04
N PHE A 415 -6.83 -0.91 40.28
CA PHE A 415 -7.17 -0.41 41.60
C PHE A 415 -8.06 -1.41 42.34
N ASN A 416 -7.64 -1.83 43.53
CA ASN A 416 -8.46 -2.72 44.35
C ASN A 416 -9.62 -1.91 44.95
N SER A 417 -10.82 -2.05 44.40
CA SER A 417 -12.03 -1.29 44.77
C SER A 417 -12.82 -1.90 45.93
N ASN A 418 -12.34 -2.99 46.55
CA ASN A 418 -12.98 -3.49 47.76
C ASN A 418 -12.92 -2.36 48.81
N GLN A 419 -14.08 -1.76 49.08
CA GLN A 419 -14.34 -0.55 49.87
C GLN A 419 -14.01 -0.75 51.36
N ASN A 420 -12.77 -1.13 51.66
CA ASN A 420 -12.27 -1.29 53.00
C ASN A 420 -11.24 -0.19 53.26
N LEU A 421 -11.51 0.63 54.28
CA LEU A 421 -10.59 1.64 54.83
C LEU A 421 -9.19 1.09 55.15
N ASN A 422 -9.06 -0.24 55.29
CA ASN A 422 -7.79 -0.91 55.56
C ASN A 422 -6.83 -0.99 54.36
N THR A 423 -7.28 -0.69 53.12
CA THR A 423 -6.45 -0.89 51.91
C THR A 423 -6.13 0.40 51.14
N SER A 424 -7.07 1.34 51.01
CA SER A 424 -6.81 2.58 50.26
C SER A 424 -7.46 3.76 50.99
N TYR A 425 -6.65 4.67 51.53
CA TYR A 425 -7.14 5.72 52.44
C TYR A 425 -6.40 7.05 52.28
N ILE A 426 -7.05 8.11 52.72
CA ILE A 426 -6.48 9.43 53.00
C ILE A 426 -6.73 9.71 54.47
N CYS A 427 -5.69 9.98 55.27
CA CYS A 427 -5.85 10.34 56.68
C CYS A 427 -5.23 11.71 56.96
N SER A 428 -5.88 12.50 57.82
CA SER A 428 -5.31 13.76 58.31
C SER A 428 -4.12 13.51 59.23
N THR A 429 -3.02 14.26 59.06
CA THR A 429 -1.86 14.15 59.96
C THR A 429 -2.13 14.75 61.34
N LYS A 430 -3.15 15.61 61.48
CA LYS A 430 -3.58 16.20 62.77
C LYS A 430 -4.33 15.20 63.65
N ASN A 431 -5.09 14.29 63.04
CA ASN A 431 -5.82 13.25 63.75
C ASN A 431 -5.90 11.98 62.89
N SER A 432 -5.06 11.00 63.21
CA SER A 432 -4.91 9.76 62.45
C SER A 432 -6.17 8.87 62.46
N SER A 433 -7.15 9.14 63.33
CA SER A 433 -8.45 8.44 63.31
C SER A 433 -9.40 8.94 62.21
N ASN A 434 -9.11 10.10 61.62
CA ASN A 434 -9.95 10.71 60.59
C ASN A 434 -9.42 10.34 59.21
N CYS A 435 -9.96 9.25 58.66
CA CYS A 435 -9.59 8.73 57.35
C CYS A 435 -10.81 8.64 56.43
N ALA A 436 -10.59 8.89 55.13
CA ALA A 436 -11.57 8.70 54.07
C ALA A 436 -11.02 7.72 53.03
N ASP A 437 -11.93 7.02 52.32
CA ASP A 437 -11.54 6.08 51.28
C ASP A 437 -10.88 6.79 50.09
N PHE A 438 -9.72 6.29 49.65
CA PHE A 438 -9.07 6.76 48.45
C PHE A 438 -9.62 6.03 47.22
N LYS A 439 -10.18 6.78 46.27
CA LYS A 439 -10.83 6.24 45.06
C LYS A 439 -9.89 6.31 43.86
N SER A 440 -10.04 5.38 42.91
CA SER A 440 -9.26 5.36 41.65
C SER A 440 -9.43 6.65 40.82
N SER A 441 -10.62 7.27 40.87
CA SER A 441 -10.89 8.57 40.25
C SER A 441 -10.00 9.69 40.81
N TYR A 442 -9.61 9.63 42.09
CA TYR A 442 -8.71 10.60 42.70
C TYR A 442 -7.29 10.42 42.18
N LEU A 443 -6.82 9.18 42.02
CA LEU A 443 -5.51 8.92 41.43
C LEU A 443 -5.42 9.44 40.00
N ILE A 444 -6.48 9.23 39.22
CA ILE A 444 -6.58 9.72 37.84
C ILE A 444 -6.53 11.25 37.80
N SER A 445 -7.29 11.93 38.65
CA SER A 445 -7.29 13.40 38.66
C SER A 445 -5.94 13.98 39.12
N ILE A 446 -5.25 13.34 40.07
CA ILE A 446 -3.88 13.72 40.46
C ILE A 446 -2.93 13.55 39.28
N TYR A 447 -2.97 12.40 38.60
CA TYR A 447 -2.11 12.08 37.47
C TYR A 447 -2.27 13.10 36.33
N LYS A 448 -3.52 13.35 35.90
CA LYS A 448 -3.80 14.31 34.82
C LYS A 448 -3.41 15.73 35.19
N LYS A 449 -3.70 16.17 36.42
CA LYS A 449 -3.34 17.51 36.88
C LYS A 449 -1.83 17.74 36.87
N GLU A 450 -1.03 16.78 37.33
CA GLU A 450 0.43 16.92 37.40
C GLU A 450 1.09 16.94 36.01
N LEU A 451 0.55 16.19 35.04
CA LEU A 451 1.14 16.07 33.70
C LEU A 451 0.62 17.08 32.68
N LEU A 452 -0.70 17.26 32.62
CA LEU A 452 -1.33 18.12 31.61
C LEU A 452 -1.43 19.58 32.06
N ASN A 453 -1.19 19.84 33.36
CA ASN A 453 -1.48 21.12 34.00
C ASN A 453 -2.89 21.62 33.64
N ASP A 454 -3.79 20.67 33.40
CA ASP A 454 -5.10 20.95 32.87
C ASP A 454 -5.85 21.67 33.98
N LEU A 455 -6.01 22.96 33.79
CA LEU A 455 -6.91 23.73 34.59
C LEU A 455 -8.29 23.19 34.23
N TYR A 456 -8.85 22.31 35.08
CA TYR A 456 -10.30 22.16 35.23
C TYR A 456 -10.85 23.55 35.62
N ASN A 457 -10.90 24.42 34.62
CA ASN A 457 -11.16 25.85 34.71
C ASN A 457 -12.67 26.03 34.64
N GLY A 458 -13.23 26.51 35.75
CA GLY A 458 -14.53 27.18 35.76
C GLY A 458 -15.73 26.23 35.77
N ASN A 459 -16.26 26.00 36.98
CA ASN A 459 -17.60 25.48 37.32
C ASN A 459 -17.72 24.02 37.77
N GLU A 460 -16.72 23.15 37.55
CA GLU A 460 -16.72 21.76 38.06
C GLU A 460 -15.87 21.55 39.33
N SER A 461 -15.62 22.60 40.12
CA SER A 461 -14.84 22.54 41.37
C SER A 461 -15.39 21.53 42.41
N ALA A 462 -16.61 21.03 42.22
CA ALA A 462 -17.29 20.09 43.10
C ALA A 462 -16.92 18.60 42.89
N THR A 463 -16.16 18.21 41.84
CA THR A 463 -16.09 16.77 41.45
C THR A 463 -14.70 16.13 41.45
N TYR A 464 -13.59 16.85 41.63
CA TYR A 464 -12.24 16.27 41.46
C TYR A 464 -11.29 16.51 42.65
N PHE A 465 -10.43 15.51 42.92
CA PHE A 465 -9.40 15.55 43.96
C PHE A 465 -8.07 16.00 43.37
N ALA A 466 -7.40 16.97 44.00
CA ALA A 466 -6.17 17.54 43.44
C ALA A 466 -5.15 17.87 44.51
N LEU A 467 -3.89 17.50 44.29
CA LEU A 467 -2.78 17.87 45.17
C LEU A 467 -2.25 19.27 44.86
N LYS A 468 -1.56 19.88 45.83
CA LYS A 468 -0.79 21.12 45.57
C LYS A 468 0.39 20.82 44.64
N PRO A 469 0.69 21.72 43.68
CA PRO A 469 1.78 21.51 42.75
C PRO A 469 3.14 21.53 43.46
N ASN A 470 4.17 21.01 42.79
CA ASN A 470 5.57 21.06 43.21
C ASN A 470 5.96 20.24 44.45
N GLN A 471 5.19 19.22 44.80
CA GLN A 471 5.58 18.25 45.83
C GLN A 471 6.47 17.15 45.21
N GLU A 472 7.72 17.02 45.68
CA GLU A 472 8.71 16.07 45.09
C GLU A 472 8.24 14.61 45.13
N GLN A 473 7.61 14.18 46.23
CA GLN A 473 7.09 12.82 46.36
C GLN A 473 5.99 12.52 45.34
N VAL A 474 5.14 13.51 45.04
CA VAL A 474 4.09 13.40 44.02
C VAL A 474 4.71 13.32 42.64
N LYS A 475 5.71 14.16 42.34
CA LYS A 475 6.45 14.11 41.07
C LYS A 475 7.11 12.75 40.86
N LYS A 476 7.74 12.19 41.89
CA LYS A 476 8.35 10.86 41.85
C LYS A 476 7.31 9.78 41.57
N LEU A 477 6.20 9.78 42.32
CA LEU A 477 5.11 8.83 42.12
C LEU A 477 4.56 8.88 40.68
N ILE A 478 4.23 10.08 40.19
CA ILE A 478 3.60 10.22 38.87
C ILE A 478 4.60 9.90 37.75
N LYS A 479 5.82 10.44 37.80
CA LYS A 479 6.78 10.36 36.68
C LYS A 479 7.62 9.09 36.65
N GLU A 480 7.81 8.42 37.79
CA GLU A 480 8.61 7.20 37.88
C GLU A 480 7.73 5.99 38.13
N ASP A 481 6.98 5.99 39.24
CA ASP A 481 6.28 4.80 39.72
C ASP A 481 5.00 4.46 38.94
N LEU A 482 4.33 5.48 38.41
CA LEU A 482 3.12 5.36 37.58
C LEU A 482 3.39 5.57 36.09
N TYR A 483 4.67 5.61 35.68
CA TYR A 483 5.01 5.58 34.27
C TYR A 483 4.92 4.14 33.75
N LEU A 484 3.76 3.82 33.16
CA LEU A 484 3.44 2.50 32.62
C LEU A 484 3.39 2.53 31.08
N PRO A 485 4.56 2.54 30.39
CA PRO A 485 4.61 2.70 28.94
C PRO A 485 3.90 1.57 28.19
N THR A 486 3.90 0.35 28.73
CA THR A 486 3.19 -0.82 28.17
C THR A 486 1.69 -0.62 28.22
N MET A 487 1.14 -0.16 29.34
CA MET A 487 -0.27 0.19 29.48
C MET A 487 -0.68 1.30 28.50
N LEU A 488 0.10 2.39 28.44
CA LEU A 488 -0.18 3.49 27.52
C LEU A 488 -0.11 3.04 26.06
N THR A 489 0.85 2.19 25.70
CA THR A 489 0.95 1.61 24.35
C THR A 489 -0.27 0.76 24.00
N ALA A 490 -0.73 -0.08 24.93
CA ALA A 490 -1.95 -0.87 24.76
C ALA A 490 -3.17 0.03 24.48
N ARG A 491 -3.31 1.14 25.22
CA ARG A 491 -4.40 2.10 25.01
C ARG A 491 -4.27 2.87 23.68
N VAL A 492 -3.05 3.24 23.28
CA VAL A 492 -2.80 3.90 22.00
C VAL A 492 -3.20 2.99 20.83
N ILE A 493 -2.78 1.73 20.83
CA ILE A 493 -3.14 0.81 19.74
C ILE A 493 -4.63 0.47 19.73
N GLU A 494 -5.27 0.36 20.89
CA GLU A 494 -6.73 0.22 20.95
C GLU A 494 -7.41 1.41 20.25
N ASN A 495 -7.02 2.64 20.57
CA ASN A 495 -7.60 3.84 19.96
C ASN A 495 -7.45 3.89 18.45
N TYR A 496 -6.28 3.49 17.92
CA TYR A 496 -6.06 3.37 16.48
C TYR A 496 -7.09 2.46 15.79
N PHE A 497 -7.53 1.39 16.47
CA PHE A 497 -8.38 0.36 15.88
C PHE A 497 -9.88 0.65 16.09
N ILE A 498 -10.27 1.49 17.06
CA ILE A 498 -11.68 1.75 17.41
C ILE A 498 -12.49 2.19 16.19
N ASP A 499 -12.09 3.27 15.53
CA ASP A 499 -12.88 3.85 14.44
C ASP A 499 -12.98 2.96 13.19
N PRO A 500 -11.87 2.43 12.62
CA PRO A 500 -11.97 1.61 11.43
C PRO A 500 -12.76 0.32 11.70
N ILE A 501 -12.57 -0.32 12.86
CA ILE A 501 -13.29 -1.56 13.18
C ILE A 501 -14.76 -1.29 13.47
N SER A 502 -15.07 -0.23 14.24
CA SER A 502 -16.46 0.10 14.55
C SER A 502 -17.24 0.49 13.30
N THR A 503 -16.60 1.23 12.39
CA THR A 503 -17.19 1.58 11.09
C THR A 503 -17.42 0.33 10.25
N PHE A 504 -16.42 -0.54 10.11
CA PHE A 504 -16.56 -1.82 9.39
C PHE A 504 -17.71 -2.66 9.95
N LYS A 505 -17.74 -2.90 11.27
CA LYS A 505 -18.78 -3.68 11.95
C LYS A 505 -20.16 -3.06 11.79
N THR A 506 -20.28 -1.75 11.80
CA THR A 506 -21.59 -1.10 11.65
C THR A 506 -22.09 -1.22 10.22
N VAL A 507 -21.24 -0.92 9.24
CA VAL A 507 -21.59 -0.92 7.81
C VAL A 507 -21.91 -2.32 7.27
N THR A 508 -21.29 -3.35 7.84
CA THR A 508 -21.50 -4.77 7.50
C THR A 508 -22.68 -5.43 8.23
N ASN A 509 -23.30 -4.75 9.20
CA ASN A 509 -24.45 -5.29 9.94
C ASN A 509 -25.74 -4.48 9.73
N LEU A 510 -25.65 -3.23 9.24
CA LEU A 510 -26.81 -2.37 9.02
C LEU A 510 -27.23 -2.31 7.54
N LYS A 511 -28.53 -2.11 7.31
CA LYS A 511 -29.09 -1.97 5.97
C LYS A 511 -28.91 -0.56 5.43
N VAL A 512 -28.42 -0.45 4.20
CA VAL A 512 -28.27 0.82 3.47
C VAL A 512 -29.63 1.37 3.06
N LEU A 513 -29.84 2.67 3.26
CA LEU A 513 -31.03 3.39 2.82
C LEU A 513 -30.98 3.66 1.30
N LYS A 514 -31.41 2.68 0.51
CA LYS A 514 -31.35 2.71 -0.97
C LYS A 514 -32.12 3.87 -1.60
N SER A 515 -33.14 4.41 -0.92
CA SER A 515 -33.94 5.55 -1.39
C SER A 515 -33.27 6.90 -1.21
N ASN A 516 -32.15 6.98 -0.48
CA ASN A 516 -31.43 8.23 -0.29
C ASN A 516 -30.75 8.67 -1.60
N ALA A 517 -30.93 9.94 -1.97
CA ALA A 517 -30.32 10.55 -3.16
C ALA A 517 -28.79 10.36 -3.19
N ASN A 518 -28.12 10.42 -2.04
CA ASN A 518 -26.68 10.24 -1.94
C ASN A 518 -26.24 8.83 -2.39
N TRP A 519 -27.00 7.80 -2.03
CA TRP A 519 -26.71 6.42 -2.43
C TRP A 519 -26.92 6.22 -3.94
N VAL A 520 -28.02 6.75 -4.49
CA VAL A 520 -28.29 6.69 -5.93
C VAL A 520 -27.20 7.42 -6.72
N GLU A 521 -26.78 8.60 -6.27
CA GLU A 521 -25.72 9.33 -6.95
C GLU A 521 -24.36 8.60 -6.88
N PHE A 522 -24.03 8.06 -5.71
CA PHE A 522 -22.83 7.24 -5.52
C PHE A 522 -22.79 6.04 -6.47
N THR A 523 -23.86 5.24 -6.48
CA THR A 523 -23.94 4.05 -7.33
C THR A 523 -23.89 4.38 -8.82
N ASN A 524 -24.57 5.43 -9.27
CA ASN A 524 -24.54 5.86 -10.67
C ASN A 524 -23.12 6.28 -11.11
N ARG A 525 -22.40 7.05 -10.29
CA ARG A 525 -21.02 7.44 -10.60
C ARG A 525 -20.09 6.24 -10.67
N ARG A 526 -20.25 5.28 -9.75
CA ARG A 526 -19.46 4.03 -9.75
C ARG A 526 -19.74 3.15 -10.96
N GLN A 527 -20.99 3.03 -11.38
CA GLN A 527 -21.35 2.33 -12.62
C GLN A 527 -20.73 2.99 -13.86
N LEU A 528 -20.80 4.32 -13.96
CA LEU A 528 -20.19 5.06 -15.06
C LEU A 528 -18.67 4.88 -15.09
N PHE A 529 -18.04 4.89 -13.92
CA PHE A 529 -16.62 4.60 -13.79
C PHE A 529 -16.26 3.17 -14.21
N ASN A 530 -17.03 2.17 -13.79
CA ASN A 530 -16.79 0.79 -14.19
C ASN A 530 -16.85 0.64 -15.72
N ILE A 531 -17.84 1.25 -16.37
CA ILE A 531 -17.92 1.30 -17.84
C ILE A 531 -16.65 1.92 -18.43
N PHE A 532 -16.18 3.05 -17.88
CA PHE A 532 -14.91 3.66 -18.31
C PHE A 532 -13.72 2.72 -18.13
N THR A 533 -13.59 2.02 -17.00
CA THR A 533 -12.46 1.09 -16.76
C THR A 533 -12.47 -0.08 -17.76
N TYR A 534 -13.64 -0.61 -18.10
CA TYR A 534 -13.78 -1.67 -19.10
C TYR A 534 -13.44 -1.21 -20.52
N LEU A 535 -13.74 0.04 -20.86
CA LEU A 535 -13.45 0.62 -22.18
C LEU A 535 -12.03 1.18 -22.30
N SER A 536 -11.37 1.49 -21.19
CA SER A 536 -10.03 2.07 -21.16
C SER A 536 -8.97 0.98 -21.02
N PRO A 537 -8.31 0.54 -22.13
CA PRO A 537 -7.25 -0.46 -22.05
C PRO A 537 -6.06 0.07 -21.24
N PHE A 538 -5.79 1.38 -21.25
CA PHE A 538 -4.71 1.97 -20.47
C PHE A 538 -4.95 1.84 -18.97
N TYR A 539 -6.16 2.15 -18.50
CA TYR A 539 -6.50 2.03 -17.09
C TYR A 539 -6.28 0.59 -16.60
N SER A 540 -6.84 -0.36 -17.34
CA SER A 540 -6.78 -1.78 -16.99
C SER A 540 -5.38 -2.38 -17.07
N VAL A 541 -4.58 -2.00 -18.08
CA VAL A 541 -3.18 -2.44 -18.19
C VAL A 541 -2.35 -1.92 -17.03
N TRP A 542 -2.41 -0.61 -16.75
CA TRP A 542 -1.62 -0.03 -15.67
C TRP A 542 -2.02 -0.54 -14.28
N THR A 543 -3.29 -0.92 -14.09
CA THR A 543 -3.77 -1.54 -12.85
C THR A 543 -3.05 -2.87 -12.56
N ASN A 544 -2.62 -3.60 -13.59
CA ASN A 544 -1.83 -4.81 -13.38
C ASN A 544 -0.46 -4.50 -12.77
N TYR A 545 0.22 -3.44 -13.24
CA TYR A 545 1.50 -3.04 -12.67
C TYR A 545 1.38 -2.63 -11.20
N THR A 546 0.41 -1.78 -10.88
CA THR A 546 0.22 -1.33 -9.49
C THR A 546 -0.20 -2.47 -8.57
N TYR A 547 -1.03 -3.41 -9.06
CA TYR A 547 -1.44 -4.59 -8.31
C TYR A 547 -0.26 -5.50 -7.90
N TYR A 548 0.63 -5.84 -8.85
CA TYR A 548 1.77 -6.74 -8.56
C TYR A 548 2.95 -6.04 -7.90
N SER A 549 3.18 -4.76 -8.19
CA SER A 549 4.28 -4.00 -7.58
C SER A 549 4.05 -3.69 -6.09
N GLY A 550 2.79 -3.47 -5.72
CA GLY A 550 2.35 -3.28 -4.33
C GLY A 550 2.94 -2.05 -3.63
N PHE A 551 2.65 -1.92 -2.33
CA PHE A 551 3.14 -0.82 -1.48
C PHE A 551 4.22 -1.29 -0.50
N SER A 552 4.92 -0.34 0.12
CA SER A 552 5.74 -0.61 1.30
C SER A 552 4.83 -0.87 2.49
N TRP A 553 4.43 -2.12 2.69
CA TRP A 553 3.50 -2.54 3.74
C TRP A 553 4.02 -2.27 5.16
N LYS A 554 5.35 -2.28 5.35
CA LYS A 554 6.01 -1.98 6.64
C LYS A 554 5.98 -0.48 6.99
N ASP A 555 5.70 0.39 6.01
CA ASP A 555 5.56 1.84 6.23
C ASP A 555 4.10 2.25 6.41
N LEU A 556 3.14 1.37 6.13
CA LEU A 556 1.73 1.61 6.43
C LEU A 556 1.51 1.42 7.93
N TRP A 557 1.40 2.54 8.64
CA TRP A 557 1.10 2.57 10.07
C TRP A 557 0.43 3.88 10.47
N PHE A 558 -0.24 3.86 11.61
CA PHE A 558 -0.85 5.06 12.18
C PHE A 558 0.22 6.09 12.52
N SER A 559 -0.11 7.37 12.33
CA SER A 559 0.75 8.46 12.82
C SER A 559 0.80 8.39 14.36
N PRO A 560 1.98 8.55 15.00
CA PRO A 560 2.11 8.50 16.47
C PRO A 560 1.17 9.45 17.22
N TYR A 561 0.83 10.58 16.60
CA TYR A 561 -0.07 11.60 17.14
C TYR A 561 -1.52 11.47 16.66
N SER A 562 -1.82 10.53 15.75
CA SER A 562 -3.20 10.28 15.33
C SER A 562 -4.01 9.72 16.49
N THR A 563 -5.30 10.02 16.53
CA THR A 563 -6.23 9.38 17.46
C THR A 563 -6.96 8.20 16.82
N SER A 564 -7.15 8.20 15.50
CA SER A 564 -7.90 7.16 14.80
C SER A 564 -7.79 7.13 13.26
N SER A 565 -7.08 8.06 12.62
CA SER A 565 -6.93 8.09 11.17
C SER A 565 -5.65 7.41 10.69
N LEU A 566 -5.77 6.63 9.61
CA LEU A 566 -4.68 5.94 8.95
C LEU A 566 -4.68 6.32 7.47
N ASN A 567 -3.64 7.02 7.04
CA ASN A 567 -3.53 7.34 5.62
C ASN A 567 -2.97 6.16 4.82
N LEU A 568 -3.88 5.31 4.33
CA LEU A 568 -3.55 4.12 3.55
C LEU A 568 -3.07 4.41 2.12
N TYR A 569 -3.20 5.66 1.67
CA TYR A 569 -3.11 6.00 0.25
C TYR A 569 -1.98 6.98 -0.07
N ASP A 570 -1.12 7.32 0.89
CA ASP A 570 0.00 8.25 0.70
C ASP A 570 1.07 7.75 -0.29
N GLN A 571 1.12 6.43 -0.51
CA GLN A 571 2.05 5.81 -1.44
C GLN A 571 1.52 5.76 -2.89
N GLU A 572 0.27 6.16 -3.12
CA GLU A 572 -0.35 6.11 -4.44
C GLU A 572 0.14 7.25 -5.35
N ASN A 573 0.49 6.89 -6.58
CA ASN A 573 0.80 7.84 -7.63
C ASN A 573 -0.50 8.39 -8.24
N LEU A 574 -0.63 9.71 -8.27
CA LEU A 574 -1.81 10.39 -8.82
C LEU A 574 -2.16 9.96 -10.26
N LEU A 575 -1.16 9.64 -11.08
CA LEU A 575 -1.33 9.33 -12.50
C LEU A 575 -1.49 7.83 -12.78
N LEU A 576 -1.18 6.95 -11.82
CA LEU A 576 -1.34 5.51 -12.01
C LEU A 576 -2.67 5.01 -11.47
N PRO A 577 -3.39 4.15 -12.21
CA PRO A 577 -4.58 3.48 -11.73
C PRO A 577 -4.24 2.37 -10.76
N TYR A 578 -5.05 2.25 -9.71
CA TYR A 578 -5.00 1.22 -8.69
C TYR A 578 -6.25 0.37 -8.78
N LEU A 579 -6.20 -0.84 -8.22
CA LEU A 579 -7.35 -1.73 -8.21
C LEU A 579 -8.43 -1.17 -7.29
N VAL A 580 -9.63 -0.99 -7.84
CA VAL A 580 -10.78 -0.42 -7.14
C VAL A 580 -11.87 -1.48 -7.00
N TYR A 581 -12.66 -1.40 -5.92
CA TYR A 581 -13.83 -2.24 -5.69
C TYR A 581 -15.08 -1.40 -5.40
N ASP A 582 -16.23 -2.03 -5.57
CA ASP A 582 -17.53 -1.43 -5.30
C ASP A 582 -18.13 -1.98 -4.00
N LEU A 583 -18.85 -1.12 -3.28
CA LEU A 583 -19.65 -1.49 -2.12
C LEU A 583 -20.94 -2.19 -2.57
N LYS A 584 -20.83 -3.47 -2.94
CA LYS A 584 -21.99 -4.30 -3.35
C LYS A 584 -22.86 -4.64 -2.15
N LEU A 585 -24.17 -4.62 -2.35
CA LEU A 585 -25.16 -5.01 -1.35
C LEU A 585 -25.58 -6.47 -1.52
N ASP A 586 -25.88 -7.13 -0.41
CA ASP A 586 -26.53 -8.43 -0.37
C ASP A 586 -28.06 -8.31 -0.60
N GLU A 587 -28.74 -9.46 -0.56
CA GLU A 587 -30.20 -9.54 -0.71
C GLU A 587 -30.95 -8.77 0.39
N ASN A 588 -30.34 -8.64 1.58
CA ASN A 588 -30.90 -7.90 2.71
C ASN A 588 -30.64 -6.38 2.64
N GLY A 589 -29.84 -5.91 1.69
CA GLY A 589 -29.46 -4.51 1.54
C GLY A 589 -28.29 -4.08 2.42
N ILE A 590 -27.48 -5.02 2.89
CA ILE A 590 -26.29 -4.84 3.72
C ILE A 590 -25.05 -4.92 2.81
N ILE A 591 -24.00 -4.15 3.12
CA ILE A 591 -22.75 -4.23 2.35
C ILE A 591 -22.04 -5.54 2.67
N TYR A 592 -21.61 -6.26 1.64
CA TYR A 592 -20.86 -7.51 1.79
C TYR A 592 -19.57 -7.32 2.60
N ASN A 593 -19.21 -8.30 3.42
CA ASN A 593 -17.96 -8.28 4.18
C ASN A 593 -16.74 -8.54 3.27
N ASP A 594 -16.96 -9.29 2.19
CA ASP A 594 -15.97 -9.81 1.23
C ASP A 594 -15.94 -8.99 -0.08
N VAL A 595 -16.04 -7.67 -0.01
CA VAL A 595 -16.05 -6.80 -1.22
C VAL A 595 -14.82 -7.00 -2.12
N TYR A 596 -13.68 -7.42 -1.57
CA TYR A 596 -12.45 -7.69 -2.32
C TYR A 596 -12.49 -8.94 -3.18
N ASP A 597 -13.32 -9.93 -2.84
CA ASP A 597 -13.41 -11.19 -3.59
C ASP A 597 -14.30 -11.05 -4.83
N LYS A 598 -15.03 -9.94 -4.95
CA LYS A 598 -16.02 -9.66 -6.01
C LYS A 598 -15.52 -8.67 -7.06
N LYS A 599 -14.20 -8.45 -7.13
CA LYS A 599 -13.53 -7.58 -8.10
C LYS A 599 -13.07 -8.37 -9.33
N THR A 600 -12.97 -7.71 -10.48
CA THR A 600 -12.41 -8.32 -11.68
C THR A 600 -10.88 -8.37 -11.55
N GLU A 601 -10.32 -9.56 -11.66
CA GLU A 601 -8.87 -9.75 -11.60
C GLU A 601 -8.17 -9.00 -12.75
N PRO A 602 -7.16 -8.14 -12.47
CA PRO A 602 -6.51 -7.32 -13.50
C PRO A 602 -5.93 -8.12 -14.67
N PHE A 603 -5.46 -9.34 -14.44
CA PHE A 603 -4.78 -10.15 -15.47
C PHE A 603 -5.71 -10.51 -16.65
N ILE A 604 -7.04 -10.54 -16.41
CA ILE A 604 -8.04 -10.83 -17.45
C ILE A 604 -7.92 -9.82 -18.60
N PHE A 605 -7.66 -8.54 -18.28
CA PHE A 605 -7.49 -7.49 -19.28
C PHE A 605 -6.21 -7.66 -20.11
N ILE A 606 -5.12 -8.17 -19.51
CA ILE A 606 -3.89 -8.50 -20.25
C ILE A 606 -4.18 -9.58 -21.28
N ILE A 607 -4.96 -10.62 -20.92
CA ILE A 607 -5.34 -11.70 -21.85
C ILE A 607 -6.14 -11.15 -23.03
N ILE A 608 -7.15 -10.31 -22.77
CA ILE A 608 -7.97 -9.68 -23.81
C ILE A 608 -7.10 -8.86 -24.76
N ILE A 609 -6.20 -8.02 -24.22
CA ILE A 609 -5.30 -7.19 -25.04
C ILE A 609 -4.32 -8.06 -25.82
N PHE A 610 -3.82 -9.16 -25.25
CA PHE A 610 -2.96 -10.10 -25.95
C PHE A 610 -3.66 -10.71 -27.17
N ILE A 611 -4.93 -11.10 -27.06
CA ILE A 611 -5.74 -11.62 -28.17
C ILE A 611 -5.91 -10.56 -29.26
N ILE A 612 -6.24 -9.32 -28.88
CA ILE A 612 -6.42 -8.20 -29.81
C ILE A 612 -5.09 -7.90 -30.55
N CYS A 613 -3.99 -7.74 -29.81
CA CYS A 613 -2.67 -7.46 -30.38
C CYS A 613 -2.18 -8.60 -31.29
N SER A 614 -2.42 -9.86 -30.92
CA SER A 614 -2.08 -11.01 -31.76
C SER A 614 -2.89 -11.00 -33.07
N SER A 615 -4.17 -10.65 -32.99
CA SER A 615 -5.04 -10.51 -34.18
C SER A 615 -4.56 -9.38 -35.09
N CYS A 616 -4.18 -8.23 -34.52
CA CYS A 616 -3.56 -7.12 -35.24
C CYS A 616 -2.28 -7.56 -35.96
N LEU A 617 -1.39 -8.31 -35.27
CA LEU A 617 -0.14 -8.79 -35.86
C LEU A 617 -0.38 -9.77 -37.01
N VAL A 618 -1.36 -10.67 -36.89
CA VAL A 618 -1.75 -11.59 -37.97
C VAL A 618 -2.27 -10.80 -39.18
N ALA A 619 -3.13 -9.80 -38.96
CA ALA A 619 -3.64 -8.94 -40.03
C ALA A 619 -2.51 -8.15 -40.72
N SER A 620 -1.55 -7.63 -39.95
CA SER A 620 -0.35 -6.97 -40.47
C SER A 620 0.52 -7.90 -41.30
N ALA A 621 0.75 -9.13 -40.83
CA ALA A 621 1.53 -10.11 -41.56
C ALA A 621 0.86 -10.49 -42.89
N PHE A 622 -0.47 -10.68 -42.89
CA PHE A 622 -1.22 -10.94 -44.10
C PHE A 622 -1.10 -9.79 -45.10
N LYS A 623 -1.38 -8.55 -44.66
CA LYS A 623 -1.25 -7.37 -45.52
C LYS A 623 0.18 -7.20 -46.03
N TYR A 624 1.20 -7.37 -45.19
CA TYR A 624 2.60 -7.27 -45.59
C TYR A 624 3.01 -8.29 -46.67
N ASN A 625 2.40 -9.49 -46.64
CA ASN A 625 2.63 -10.49 -47.69
C ASN A 625 1.95 -10.14 -49.01
N VAL A 626 0.76 -9.50 -48.95
CA VAL A 626 -0.07 -9.16 -50.11
C VAL A 626 0.29 -7.82 -50.75
N ILE A 627 0.91 -6.88 -50.02
CA ILE A 627 1.32 -5.59 -50.59
C ILE A 627 2.18 -5.86 -51.84
N ASP A 628 1.61 -5.55 -52.99
CA ASP A 628 2.37 -5.31 -54.21
C ASP A 628 3.18 -4.04 -53.95
N LEU A 629 4.45 -4.27 -53.60
CA LEU A 629 5.48 -3.24 -53.52
C LEU A 629 5.83 -2.77 -54.95
N ALA A 630 4.84 -2.26 -55.68
CA ALA A 630 4.99 -1.63 -56.99
C ALA A 630 5.46 -0.18 -56.81
#